data_AF-A0A0A8BAG2-F1
#
_entry.id   AF-A0A0A8BAG2-F1
#
_cell.length_a   1.000
_cell.length_b   1.000
_cell.length_c   1.000
_cell.angle_alpha   90.00
_cell.angle_beta   90.00
_cell.angle_gamma   90.00
#
_symmetry.space_group_name_H-M   'P 1'
#
loop_
_entity.id
_entity.type
_entity.pdbx_description
1 polymer ?
#
loop_
_entity_poly.entity_id
_entity_poly.type
_entity_poly.pdbx_seq_one_letter_code
_entity_poly.pdbx_strand_id
1 'polypeptide(L)'
;MATESVEALALQAFELSKREVLVHLRFLNGASNLLKPLAVRGSSLATDGTRFRFDPVDLARSYARDPGSVARAYLHVLLHNVFSFCTRMPEKALTRDAGTLPATSRSKRR
;
A
#
# COMPACT_ATOMS: atom_id res chain seq x y z
N MET A 1 27.58 11.29 -21.22
CA MET A 1 26.82 10.43 -20.30
C MET A 1 26.39 11.29 -19.13
N ALA A 2 25.12 11.69 -19.07
CA ALA A 2 24.61 12.45 -17.92
C ALA A 2 24.64 11.51 -16.71
N THR A 3 25.43 11.86 -15.70
CA THR A 3 25.40 11.15 -14.42
C THR A 3 24.05 11.44 -13.77
N GLU A 4 23.10 10.53 -13.91
CA GLU A 4 21.83 10.61 -13.18
C GLU A 4 22.12 10.70 -11.68
N SER A 5 21.38 11.55 -10.96
CA SER A 5 21.57 11.67 -9.52
C SER A 5 21.24 10.33 -8.85
N VAL A 6 21.91 10.01 -7.75
CA VAL A 6 21.67 8.76 -6.99
C VAL A 6 20.20 8.62 -6.61
N GLU A 7 19.52 9.73 -6.34
CA GLU A 7 18.08 9.77 -6.07
C GLU A 7 17.23 9.36 -7.27
N ALA A 8 17.59 9.80 -8.48
CA ALA A 8 16.90 9.38 -9.70
C ALA A 8 17.09 7.88 -9.96
N LEU A 9 18.31 7.36 -9.78
CA LEU A 9 18.59 5.93 -9.89
C LEU A 9 17.83 5.10 -8.85
N ALA A 10 17.74 5.58 -7.61
CA ALA A 10 16.98 4.93 -6.57
C ALA A 10 15.47 4.88 -6.89
N LEU A 11 14.91 5.97 -7.42
CA LEU A 11 13.52 6.02 -7.86
C LEU A 11 13.25 5.08 -9.03
N GLN A 12 14.17 4.98 -9.99
CA GLN A 12 14.06 4.03 -11.09
C GLN A 12 14.11 2.58 -10.60
N ALA A 13 15.06 2.26 -9.71
CA ALA A 13 15.16 0.96 -9.06
C ALA A 13 13.85 0.59 -8.32
N PHE A 14 13.30 1.54 -7.55
CA PHE A 14 12.01 1.36 -6.89
C PHE A 14 10.89 1.05 -7.88
N GLU A 15 10.78 1.82 -8.97
CA GLU A 15 9.74 1.61 -9.97
C GLU A 15 9.88 0.28 -10.71
N LEU A 16 11.11 -0.18 -10.96
CA LEU A 16 11.36 -1.51 -11.52
C LEU A 16 10.92 -2.61 -10.55
N SER A 17 11.32 -2.54 -9.27
CA SER A 17 10.87 -3.48 -8.25
C SER A 17 9.35 -3.48 -8.05
N LYS A 18 8.71 -2.30 -8.10
CA LYS A 18 7.25 -2.18 -8.03
C LYS A 18 6.59 -2.90 -9.21
N ARG A 19 7.08 -2.69 -10.42
CA ARG A 19 6.56 -3.34 -11.63
C ARG A 19 6.71 -4.85 -11.56
N GLU A 20 7.86 -5.35 -11.11
CA GLU A 20 8.09 -6.79 -10.93
C GLU A 20 7.04 -7.41 -10.01
N VAL A 21 6.81 -6.82 -8.84
CA VAL A 21 5.76 -7.27 -7.91
C VAL A 21 4.37 -7.22 -8.55
N LEU A 22 4.03 -6.14 -9.26
CA LEU A 22 2.71 -5.98 -9.89
C LEU A 22 2.48 -6.90 -11.10
N VAL A 23 3.54 -7.34 -11.80
CA VAL A 23 3.42 -8.34 -12.86
C VAL A 23 2.93 -9.66 -12.29
N HIS A 24 3.47 -10.07 -11.14
CA HIS A 24 3.11 -11.33 -10.48
C HIS A 24 1.85 -11.23 -9.61
N LEU A 25 1.61 -10.08 -8.97
CA LEU A 25 0.55 -9.87 -7.99
C LEU A 25 -0.35 -8.70 -8.39
N ARG A 26 -0.97 -8.80 -9.59
CA ARG A 26 -1.81 -7.74 -10.17
C ARG A 26 -2.97 -7.28 -9.27
N PHE A 27 -3.46 -8.15 -8.39
CA PHE A 27 -4.51 -7.80 -7.43
C PHE A 27 -4.07 -6.76 -6.38
N LEU A 28 -2.77 -6.60 -6.15
CA LEU A 28 -2.22 -5.58 -5.23
C LEU A 28 -2.13 -4.19 -5.86
N ASN A 29 -2.52 -4.01 -7.12
CA ASN A 29 -2.41 -2.73 -7.83
C ASN A 29 -3.16 -1.59 -7.11
N GLY A 30 -4.34 -1.87 -6.56
CA GLY A 30 -5.12 -0.89 -5.80
C GLY A 30 -4.37 -0.39 -4.55
N ALA A 31 -3.79 -1.31 -3.77
CA ALA A 31 -3.00 -0.97 -2.60
C ALA A 31 -1.68 -0.27 -2.97
N SER A 32 -1.05 -0.70 -4.07
CA SER A 32 0.19 -0.09 -4.56
C SER A 32 0.00 1.36 -5.00
N ASN A 33 -1.15 1.74 -5.55
CA ASN A 33 -1.43 3.12 -5.98
C ASN A 33 -1.57 4.09 -4.80
N LEU A 34 -1.88 3.59 -3.60
CA LEU A 34 -1.97 4.40 -2.39
C LEU A 34 -0.59 4.74 -1.81
N LEU A 35 0.42 3.97 -2.17
CA LEU A 35 1.76 4.09 -1.60
C LEU A 35 2.65 4.96 -2.50
N LYS A 36 2.98 6.17 -2.04
CA LYS A 36 3.87 7.08 -2.77
C LYS A 36 5.33 6.95 -2.29
N PRO A 37 6.32 6.89 -3.20
CA PRO A 37 7.72 6.89 -2.79
C PRO A 37 8.11 8.24 -2.17
N LEU A 38 8.90 8.19 -1.09
CA LEU A 38 9.49 9.36 -0.44
C LEU A 38 10.95 9.05 -0.09
N ALA A 39 11.87 9.63 -0.85
CA ALA A 39 13.29 9.54 -0.54
C ALA A 39 13.61 10.40 0.69
N VAL A 40 14.10 9.78 1.76
CA VAL A 40 14.53 10.45 2.99
C VAL A 40 15.89 9.89 3.39
N ARG A 41 16.91 10.74 3.40
CA ARG A 41 18.27 10.35 3.80
C ARG A 41 18.29 9.87 5.26
N GLY A 42 19.02 8.78 5.52
CA GLY A 42 19.12 8.14 6.82
C GLY A 42 17.84 7.41 7.27
N SER A 43 16.84 7.25 6.39
CA SER A 43 15.63 6.50 6.74
C SER A 43 15.82 5.00 6.48
N SER A 44 15.39 4.20 7.45
CA SER A 44 15.17 2.78 7.22
C SER A 44 13.95 2.56 6.33
N LEU A 45 13.89 1.42 5.64
CA LEU A 45 12.73 1.03 4.83
C LEU A 45 11.49 0.95 5.70
N ALA A 46 10.59 1.92 5.55
CA ALA A 46 9.43 2.08 6.42
C ALA A 46 8.22 2.62 5.65
N THR A 47 7.02 2.42 6.22
CA THR A 47 5.76 2.92 5.67
C THR A 47 4.89 3.57 6.74
N ASP A 48 4.23 4.65 6.36
CA ASP A 48 3.19 5.31 7.17
C ASP A 48 1.77 4.96 6.72
N GLY A 49 1.61 3.91 5.92
CA GLY A 49 0.33 3.58 5.28
C GLY A 49 0.07 4.33 3.97
N THR A 50 0.75 5.45 3.73
CA THR A 50 0.57 6.29 2.52
C THR A 50 1.88 6.64 1.81
N ARG A 51 3.01 6.57 2.52
CA ARG A 51 4.34 6.91 1.97
C ARG A 51 5.33 5.80 2.27
N PHE A 52 6.08 5.40 1.26
CA PHE A 52 7.19 4.47 1.36
C PHE A 52 8.48 5.28 1.54
N ARG A 53 9.06 5.22 2.73
CA ARG A 53 10.32 5.91 3.04
C ARG A 53 11.50 5.00 2.81
N PHE A 54 12.52 5.54 2.16
CA PHE A 54 13.78 4.86 1.90
C PHE A 54 14.93 5.86 1.83
N ASP A 55 16.11 5.42 2.26
CA ASP A 55 17.36 6.09 1.90
C ASP A 55 17.69 5.78 0.42
N PRO A 56 17.83 6.80 -0.44
CA PRO A 56 18.13 6.60 -1.86
C PRO A 56 19.48 5.89 -2.11
N VAL A 57 20.49 6.12 -1.27
CA VAL A 57 21.81 5.50 -1.42
C VAL A 57 21.73 4.02 -1.09
N ASP A 58 21.07 3.68 0.03
CA ASP A 58 20.96 2.30 0.47
C ASP A 58 20.03 1.49 -0.44
N LEU A 59 18.95 2.09 -0.95
CA LEU A 59 18.08 1.44 -1.92
C LEU A 59 18.82 1.14 -3.22
N ALA A 60 19.53 2.12 -3.78
CA ALA A 60 20.29 1.94 -5.03
C ALA A 60 21.38 0.86 -4.88
N ARG A 61 22.09 0.84 -3.75
CA ARG A 61 23.10 -0.18 -3.44
C ARG A 61 22.47 -1.57 -3.27
N SER A 62 21.37 -1.65 -2.53
CA SER A 62 20.63 -2.90 -2.33
C SER A 62 20.12 -3.47 -3.64
N TYR A 63 19.61 -2.60 -4.52
CA TYR A 63 19.13 -2.99 -5.85
C TYR A 63 20.27 -3.47 -6.75
N ALA A 64 21.41 -2.76 -6.75
CA ALA A 64 22.59 -3.17 -7.52
C ALA A 64 23.18 -4.51 -7.04
N ARG A 65 23.01 -4.85 -5.75
CA ARG A 65 23.47 -6.11 -5.18
C ARG A 65 22.50 -7.26 -5.49
N ASP A 66 21.20 -7.07 -5.24
CA ASP A 66 20.16 -8.07 -5.48
C ASP A 66 18.80 -7.35 -5.72
N PRO A 67 18.37 -7.22 -6.99
CA PRO A 67 17.08 -6.62 -7.33
C PRO A 67 15.89 -7.33 -6.67
N GLY A 68 15.96 -8.66 -6.51
CA GLY A 68 14.91 -9.46 -5.90
C GLY A 68 14.78 -9.20 -4.39
N SER A 69 15.84 -8.75 -3.73
CA SER A 69 15.78 -8.29 -2.34
C SER A 69 14.89 -7.05 -2.21
N VAL A 70 15.02 -6.10 -3.14
CA VAL A 70 14.25 -4.85 -3.13
C VAL A 70 12.78 -5.09 -3.47
N ALA A 71 12.50 -5.98 -4.43
CA ALA A 71 11.12 -6.42 -4.73
C ALA A 71 10.45 -7.10 -3.51
N ARG A 72 11.17 -7.98 -2.80
CA ARG A 72 10.67 -8.61 -1.57
C ARG A 72 10.45 -7.61 -0.44
N ALA A 73 11.38 -6.67 -0.25
CA ALA A 73 11.22 -5.62 0.75
C ALA A 73 10.01 -4.72 0.43
N TYR A 74 9.81 -4.36 -0.83
CA TYR A 74 8.63 -3.61 -1.28
C TYR A 74 7.34 -4.37 -1.02
N LEU A 75 7.27 -5.66 -1.39
CA LEU A 75 6.11 -6.52 -1.12
C LEU A 75 5.83 -6.62 0.39
N HIS A 76 6.87 -6.83 1.21
CA HIS A 76 6.74 -6.91 2.66
C HIS A 76 6.08 -5.64 3.24
N VAL A 77 6.55 -4.46 2.80
CA VAL A 77 6.01 -3.18 3.25
C VAL A 77 4.60 -2.93 2.72
N LEU A 78 4.30 -3.33 1.48
CA LEU A 78 2.93 -3.29 0.94
C LEU A 78 1.97 -4.16 1.76
N LEU A 79 2.39 -5.37 2.13
CA LEU A 79 1.58 -6.27 2.94
C LEU A 79 1.28 -5.65 4.30
N HIS A 80 2.26 -5.00 4.95
CA HIS A 80 2.00 -4.26 6.19
C HIS A 80 0.93 -3.18 6.01
N ASN A 81 0.88 -2.48 4.88
CA ASN A 81 -0.16 -1.49 4.62
C ASN A 81 -1.54 -2.14 4.46
N VAL A 82 -1.64 -3.26 3.74
CA VAL A 82 -2.90 -4.01 3.56
C VAL A 82 -3.38 -4.60 4.88
N PHE A 83 -2.48 -5.20 5.67
CA PHE A 83 -2.83 -5.78 6.97
C PHE A 83 -3.14 -4.71 8.02
N SER A 84 -2.44 -3.57 8.02
CA SER A 84 -2.77 -2.43 8.88
C SER A 84 -4.11 -1.80 8.51
N PHE A 85 -4.49 -1.84 7.24
CA PHE A 85 -5.83 -1.45 6.81
C PHE A 85 -6.89 -2.46 7.28
N CYS A 86 -6.60 -3.76 7.22
CA CYS A 86 -7.50 -4.81 7.70
C CYS A 86 -7.76 -4.71 9.21
N THR A 87 -6.76 -4.33 10.01
CA THR A 87 -6.92 -4.04 11.45
C THR A 87 -7.56 -2.69 11.74
N ARG A 88 -7.60 -1.79 10.75
CA ARG A 88 -8.22 -0.45 10.82
C ARG A 88 -9.53 -0.38 10.04
N MET A 89 -10.24 -1.50 9.89
CA MET A 89 -11.63 -1.46 9.47
C MET A 89 -12.44 -0.67 10.51
N PRO A 90 -13.16 0.40 10.13
CA PRO A 90 -14.04 1.08 11.06
C PRO A 90 -15.21 0.15 11.40
N GLU A 91 -15.48 -0.03 12.70
CA GLU A 91 -16.63 -0.76 13.28
C GLU A 91 -18.00 -0.33 12.72
N LYS A 92 -18.08 0.76 11.96
CA LYS A 92 -19.29 1.30 11.34
C LYS A 92 -19.54 0.72 9.94
N ALA A 93 -19.63 -0.60 9.84
CA ALA A 93 -20.24 -1.26 8.68
C ALA A 93 -21.48 -2.09 9.08
N LEU A 94 -22.08 -1.79 10.23
CA LEU A 94 -23.29 -2.44 10.72
C LEU A 94 -24.39 -1.44 11.12
N THR A 95 -24.64 -0.40 10.32
CA THR A 95 -25.85 0.43 10.46
C THR A 95 -26.38 0.92 9.11
N ARG A 96 -26.96 0.01 8.33
CA ARG A 96 -27.98 0.21 7.28
C ARG A 96 -28.36 -1.21 6.82
N ASP A 97 -29.55 -1.74 7.01
CA ASP A 97 -30.88 -1.14 6.98
C ASP A 97 -31.79 -1.83 8.01
N ALA A 98 -32.10 -1.16 9.12
CA ALA A 98 -33.33 -1.46 9.85
C ALA A 98 -34.44 -0.64 9.18
N GLY A 99 -34.94 -1.17 8.06
CA GLY A 99 -36.11 -0.64 7.39
C GLY A 99 -37.26 -0.56 8.39
N THR A 100 -37.69 0.67 8.67
CA THR A 100 -38.96 0.96 9.33
C THR A 100 -40.08 0.32 8.50
N LEU A 101 -40.56 -0.86 8.93
CA LEU A 101 -41.82 -1.41 8.45
C LEU A 101 -42.95 -0.49 8.94
N PRO A 102 -43.85 0.00 8.06
CA PRO A 102 -45.03 0.71 8.53
C PRO A 102 -45.94 -0.27 9.29
N ALA A 103 -46.31 0.12 10.50
CA ALA A 103 -47.26 -0.60 11.34
C ALA A 103 -48.62 -0.70 10.63
N THR A 104 -48.97 -1.89 10.13
CA THR A 104 -50.33 -2.18 9.70
C THR A 104 -51.13 -2.59 10.93
N SER A 105 -51.94 -1.67 11.44
CA SER A 105 -52.92 -1.93 12.49
C SER A 105 -54.04 -2.83 11.94
N ARG A 106 -53.88 -4.15 12.06
CA ARG A 106 -54.96 -5.10 11.82
C ARG A 106 -55.83 -5.20 13.07
N SER A 107 -56.75 -4.24 13.23
CA SER A 107 -57.80 -4.29 14.24
C SER A 107 -58.82 -5.37 13.86
N LYS A 108 -58.83 -6.42 14.68
CA LYS A 108 -59.86 -7.46 14.72
C LYS A 108 -60.89 -6.99 15.76
N ARG A 109 -62.08 -6.56 15.36
CA ARG A 109 -63.27 -6.53 16.25
C ARG A 109 -64.58 -6.30 15.48
N ARG A 110 -65.47 -7.27 15.68
CA ARG A 110 -66.93 -7.32 15.47
C ARG A 110 -67.44 -7.50 14.04
#